data_AF-A0A4R2DMZ7-F1
#
_entry.id   AF-A0A4R2DMZ7-F1
#
_cell.length_a   1.000
_cell.length_b   1.000
_cell.length_c   1.000
_cell.angle_alpha   90.00
_cell.angle_beta   90.00
_cell.angle_gamma   90.00
#
_symmetry.space_group_name_H-M   'P 1'
#
loop_
_entity.id
_entity.type
_entity.pdbx_description
1 polymer ?
#
loop_
_entity_poly.entity_id
_entity_poly.type
_entity_poly.pdbx_seq_one_letter_code
_entity_poly.pdbx_strand_id
1 'polypeptide(L)'
;MLPPSGWHPDPHDPRQYRWWDGQQWTSSTYPRAVVGAVSVPANTAADSPGPTAEPPKRKFDKWKLPVVVLSILVVMGIGSLVVKNSDNPRSTAAERTTVAYTAPSTTPRPATVRQTTSPAPASAPVAAAVAPPTSPAAPAVPSGLGRPYRDGKFEFVVHTWDGATASIEIRNIGDRPQTVSVSSLYLIDRNDRKFEPEFDWTSDLVLASLNPGQSVSGNLTYVLSGATASHLELHDSMFSGGVDVPLR
;
A
#
# COMPACT_ATOMS: atom_id res chain seq x y z
N MET A 1 1.35 -13.44 36.20
CA MET A 1 0.79 -12.75 35.02
C MET A 1 1.46 -13.36 33.80
N LEU A 2 0.68 -13.93 32.89
CA LEU A 2 1.20 -14.47 31.63
C LEU A 2 1.47 -13.31 30.66
N PRO A 3 2.47 -13.41 29.77
CA PRO A 3 2.68 -12.39 28.77
C PRO A 3 1.46 -12.28 27.84
N PRO A 4 1.13 -11.06 27.35
CA PRO A 4 0.08 -10.89 26.36
C PRO A 4 0.42 -11.66 25.08
N SER A 5 -0.60 -12.01 24.32
CA SER A 5 -0.44 -12.64 23.00
C SER A 5 0.46 -11.78 22.12
N GLY A 6 1.36 -12.42 21.36
CA GLY A 6 2.34 -11.72 20.55
C GLY A 6 3.54 -12.56 20.15
N TRP A 7 4.44 -11.94 19.38
CA TRP A 7 5.72 -12.54 19.01
C TRP A 7 6.74 -12.36 20.15
N HIS A 8 7.29 -13.47 20.64
CA HIS A 8 8.31 -13.46 21.68
C HIS A 8 9.56 -14.25 21.23
N PRO A 9 10.76 -13.99 21.78
CA PRO A 9 11.95 -14.76 21.43
C PRO A 9 11.72 -16.25 21.68
N ASP A 10 12.06 -17.11 20.71
CA ASP A 10 11.90 -18.55 20.88
C ASP A 10 12.93 -19.06 21.92
N PRO A 11 12.48 -19.73 23.00
CA PRO A 11 13.39 -20.32 23.98
C PRO A 11 14.33 -21.39 23.40
N HIS A 12 13.95 -22.01 22.27
CA HIS A 12 14.69 -23.11 21.66
C HIS A 12 15.61 -22.66 20.53
N ASP A 13 15.31 -21.52 19.90
CA ASP A 13 16.15 -20.95 18.86
C ASP A 13 16.23 -19.42 19.00
N PRO A 14 17.36 -18.88 19.49
CA PRO A 14 17.52 -17.44 19.69
C PRO A 14 17.54 -16.64 18.38
N ARG A 15 17.63 -17.31 17.23
CA ARG A 15 17.57 -16.71 15.89
C ARG A 15 16.15 -16.59 15.36
N GLN A 16 15.13 -16.87 16.16
CA GLN A 16 13.74 -16.68 15.75
C GLN A 16 12.85 -16.18 16.88
N TYR A 17 11.75 -15.57 16.48
CA TYR A 17 10.58 -15.32 17.31
C TYR A 17 9.58 -16.46 17.13
N ARG A 18 8.82 -16.75 18.17
CA ARG A 18 7.71 -17.70 18.16
C ARG A 18 6.46 -17.01 18.67
N TRP A 19 5.31 -17.37 18.12
CA TRP A 19 4.05 -16.75 18.50
C TRP A 19 3.48 -17.39 19.78
N TRP A 20 3.16 -16.54 20.75
CA TRP A 20 2.45 -16.88 21.99
C TRP A 20 1.01 -16.42 21.87
N ASP A 21 0.05 -17.32 22.08
CA ASP A 21 -1.39 -17.03 21.96
C ASP A 21 -2.02 -16.49 23.26
N GLY A 22 -1.24 -16.31 24.32
CA GLY A 22 -1.73 -15.94 25.66
C GLY A 22 -1.78 -17.12 26.64
N GLN A 23 -1.79 -18.36 26.14
CA GLN A 23 -1.84 -19.58 26.96
C GLN A 23 -0.73 -20.58 26.61
N GLN A 24 -0.29 -20.65 25.36
CA GLN A 24 0.74 -21.56 24.86
C GLN A 24 1.49 -21.00 23.65
N TRP A 25 2.64 -21.60 23.36
CA TRP A 25 3.42 -21.31 22.15
C TRP A 25 2.85 -22.06 20.95
N THR A 26 2.52 -21.34 19.89
CA THR A 26 2.03 -21.94 18.63
C THR A 26 3.19 -22.42 17.75
N SER A 27 2.89 -23.01 16.59
CA SER A 27 3.88 -23.43 15.58
C SER A 27 4.39 -22.29 14.70
N SER A 28 3.79 -21.10 14.77
CA SER A 28 4.21 -19.95 13.97
C SER A 28 5.56 -19.41 14.48
N THR A 29 6.58 -19.44 13.61
CA THR A 29 7.92 -18.91 13.87
C THR A 29 8.30 -17.84 12.86
N TYR A 30 9.18 -16.93 13.25
CA TYR A 30 9.68 -15.84 12.41
C TYR A 30 11.19 -15.65 12.61
N PRO A 31 12.02 -15.67 11.55
CA PRO A 31 13.46 -15.52 11.69
C PRO A 31 13.83 -14.13 12.22
N ARG A 32 14.56 -14.10 13.33
CA ARG A 32 15.23 -12.92 13.86
C ARG A 32 16.49 -12.73 13.02
N ALA A 33 16.49 -11.72 12.15
CA ALA A 33 17.66 -11.34 11.38
C ALA A 33 18.82 -11.02 12.34
N VAL A 34 19.72 -11.98 12.52
CA VAL A 34 21.02 -11.73 13.14
C VAL A 34 21.83 -11.00 12.08
N VAL A 35 21.86 -9.67 12.15
CA VAL A 35 22.78 -8.85 11.37
C VAL A 35 24.18 -9.43 11.62
N GLY A 36 24.82 -9.84 10.53
CA GLY A 36 25.98 -10.72 10.54
C GLY A 36 27.06 -10.29 11.52
N ALA A 37 27.53 -11.28 12.27
CA ALA A 37 28.84 -11.26 12.88
C ALA A 37 29.87 -10.84 11.82
N VAL A 38 30.46 -9.66 12.00
CA VAL A 38 31.74 -9.35 11.37
C VAL A 38 32.75 -10.26 12.06
N SER A 39 33.18 -11.29 11.34
CA SER A 39 34.31 -12.14 11.72
C SER A 39 35.56 -11.29 11.88
N VAL A 40 35.91 -10.94 13.11
CA VAL A 40 37.26 -10.47 13.44
C VAL A 40 38.07 -11.72 13.79
N PRO A 41 39.20 -12.00 13.12
CA PRO A 41 39.98 -13.20 13.44
C PRO A 41 40.52 -13.10 14.87
N ALA A 42 40.46 -14.23 15.57
CA ALA A 42 40.95 -14.40 16.92
C ALA A 42 42.45 -14.11 17.00
N ASN A 43 42.84 -13.20 17.91
CA ASN A 43 44.14 -13.25 18.54
C ASN A 43 44.00 -12.82 20.01
N THR A 44 44.11 -13.82 20.88
CA THR A 44 44.74 -13.86 22.21
C THR A 44 44.90 -12.53 22.96
N ALA A 45 44.22 -12.39 24.10
CA ALA A 45 44.87 -12.34 25.42
C ALA A 45 43.83 -12.10 26.52
N ALA A 46 44.00 -12.83 27.62
CA ALA A 46 43.30 -12.65 28.89
C ALA A 46 43.44 -11.22 29.42
N ASP A 47 42.35 -10.65 29.93
CA ASP A 47 42.26 -10.24 31.34
C ASP A 47 40.83 -9.75 31.65
N SER A 48 40.24 -10.33 32.69
CA SER A 48 39.16 -9.68 33.44
C SER A 48 39.82 -8.99 34.62
N PRO A 49 39.50 -7.71 34.88
CA PRO A 49 38.71 -7.46 36.07
C PRO A 49 37.56 -6.48 35.79
N GLY A 50 36.42 -6.71 36.45
CA GLY A 50 35.29 -5.79 36.43
C GLY A 50 35.67 -4.41 36.98
N PRO A 51 34.90 -3.39 36.59
CA PRO A 51 34.13 -2.71 37.64
C PRO A 51 32.69 -2.38 37.21
N THR A 52 31.83 -2.38 38.23
CA THR A 52 30.50 -1.76 38.27
C THR A 52 30.47 -0.41 37.54
N ALA A 53 29.59 -0.27 36.55
CA ALA A 53 29.26 1.02 35.94
C ALA A 53 27.74 1.23 35.97
N GLU A 54 27.30 2.18 36.80
CA GLU A 54 25.96 2.76 36.80
C GLU A 54 25.54 3.27 35.41
N PRO A 55 24.24 3.24 35.06
CA PRO A 55 23.76 3.86 33.82
C PRO A 55 23.93 5.39 33.89
N PRO A 56 24.46 6.05 32.83
CA PRO A 56 24.68 7.49 32.85
C PRO A 56 23.36 8.25 32.85
N LYS A 57 23.11 9.02 33.92
CA LYS A 57 22.05 10.02 33.99
C LYS A 57 22.28 11.11 32.93
N ARG A 58 21.57 11.02 31.81
CA ARG A 58 21.53 12.10 30.81
C ARG A 58 20.72 13.27 31.37
N LYS A 59 21.41 14.38 31.59
CA LYS A 59 20.86 15.67 32.03
C LYS A 59 20.08 16.28 30.86
N PHE A 60 18.76 16.38 30.99
CA PHE A 60 17.91 17.10 30.05
C PHE A 60 18.12 18.59 30.23
N ASP A 61 18.67 19.25 29.21
CA ASP A 61 18.91 20.68 29.19
C ASP A 61 17.57 21.41 28.98
N LYS A 62 17.05 22.01 30.05
CA LYS A 62 15.74 22.68 30.09
C LYS A 62 15.84 24.12 29.60
N TRP A 63 16.16 24.35 28.33
CA TRP A 63 16.05 25.72 27.78
C TRP A 63 15.83 25.86 26.26
N LYS A 64 15.01 25.00 25.64
CA LYS A 64 14.45 25.26 24.30
C LYS A 64 12.97 24.85 24.20
N LEU A 65 12.12 25.67 24.81
CA LEU A 65 10.67 25.79 24.56
C LEU A 65 10.37 27.28 24.74
N PRO A 66 10.13 28.06 23.65
CA PRO A 66 8.80 28.11 23.06
C PRO A 66 8.76 28.49 21.55
N VAL A 67 8.31 27.58 20.66
CA VAL A 67 7.86 27.96 19.29
C VAL A 67 6.52 27.31 18.89
N VAL A 68 6.00 26.33 19.65
CA VAL A 68 4.81 25.56 19.23
C VAL A 68 3.47 26.29 19.48
N VAL A 69 3.45 27.39 20.24
CA VAL A 69 2.19 28.13 20.51
C VAL A 69 1.91 29.23 19.48
N LEU A 70 2.90 29.71 18.73
CA LEU A 70 2.71 30.78 17.73
C LEU A 70 2.27 30.25 16.35
N SER A 71 2.54 28.97 16.05
CA SER A 71 2.16 28.32 14.78
C SER A 71 0.67 27.95 14.69
N ILE A 72 -0.03 27.82 15.82
CA ILE A 72 -1.46 27.51 15.87
C ILE A 72 -2.33 28.76 15.64
N LEU A 73 -1.83 29.95 15.97
CA LEU A 73 -2.57 31.21 15.79
C LEU A 73 -2.49 31.80 14.36
N VAL A 74 -1.51 31.40 13.54
CA VAL A 74 -1.40 31.87 12.14
C VAL A 74 -2.28 31.05 11.18
N VAL A 75 -2.57 29.78 11.50
CA VAL A 75 -3.43 28.92 10.66
C VAL A 75 -4.93 29.16 10.91
N MET A 76 -5.30 29.71 12.07
CA MET A 76 -6.69 30.03 12.40
C MET A 76 -7.12 31.45 11.96
N GLY A 77 -6.23 32.20 11.30
CA GLY A 77 -6.43 33.60 10.88
C GLY A 77 -6.53 33.85 9.37
N ILE A 78 -6.59 32.82 8.52
CA ILE A 78 -6.80 32.98 7.07
C ILE A 78 -8.10 32.27 6.68
N GLY A 79 -9.20 32.86 7.14
CA GLY A 79 -10.56 32.45 6.82
C GLY A 79 -11.46 33.66 6.72
N SER A 80 -11.13 34.60 5.84
CA SER A 80 -12.05 35.60 5.26
C SER A 80 -11.33 36.50 4.25
N LEU A 81 -11.40 36.17 2.96
CA LEU A 81 -11.78 37.17 1.96
C LEU A 81 -12.26 36.50 0.67
N VAL A 82 -13.56 36.68 0.40
CA VAL A 82 -14.17 36.53 -0.91
C VAL A 82 -13.72 37.72 -1.76
N VAL A 83 -13.03 37.48 -2.88
CA VAL A 83 -13.18 38.30 -4.09
C VAL A 83 -13.11 37.39 -5.32
N LYS A 84 -14.21 37.47 -6.08
CA LYS A 84 -14.50 36.92 -7.39
C LYS A 84 -13.80 37.81 -8.44
N ASN A 85 -13.06 37.24 -9.40
CA ASN A 85 -12.97 37.82 -10.73
C ASN A 85 -12.48 36.80 -11.77
N SER A 86 -13.36 36.45 -12.70
CA SER A 86 -13.01 35.83 -13.98
C SER A 86 -12.76 36.96 -14.98
N ASP A 87 -11.64 36.89 -15.71
CA ASP A 87 -11.57 36.99 -17.17
C ASP A 87 -10.10 36.93 -17.64
N ASN A 88 -9.84 36.03 -18.59
CA ASN A 88 -8.62 35.88 -19.39
C ASN A 88 -8.79 36.75 -20.67
N PRO A 89 -7.82 36.93 -21.60
CA PRO A 89 -6.37 36.71 -21.59
C PRO A 89 -5.55 37.94 -22.08
N ARG A 90 -4.22 37.97 -21.87
CA ARG A 90 -3.32 38.73 -22.76
C ARG A 90 -1.94 38.08 -22.86
N SER A 91 -1.61 37.68 -24.07
CA SER A 91 -0.30 37.25 -24.54
C SER A 91 0.76 38.36 -24.41
N THR A 92 1.96 38.00 -23.98
CA THR A 92 3.22 38.58 -24.47
C THR A 92 4.36 37.56 -24.33
N ALA A 93 5.01 37.28 -25.46
CA ALA A 93 6.33 36.68 -25.61
C ALA A 93 7.41 37.53 -24.89
N ALA A 94 8.67 37.15 -24.65
CA ALA A 94 9.54 36.02 -24.97
C ALA A 94 10.51 35.90 -23.76
N GLU A 95 11.20 34.79 -23.53
CA GLU A 95 12.63 34.72 -23.90
C GLU A 95 13.13 33.28 -23.98
N ARG A 96 14.08 33.10 -24.90
CA ARG A 96 14.64 31.85 -25.39
C ARG A 96 16.09 31.75 -24.89
N THR A 97 16.47 30.62 -24.28
CA THR A 97 17.86 30.16 -24.31
C THR A 97 17.88 28.67 -24.66
N THR A 98 18.53 28.38 -25.78
CA THR A 98 18.68 27.07 -26.41
C THR A 98 20.12 26.61 -26.21
N VAL A 99 20.35 25.33 -25.90
CA VAL A 99 21.63 24.66 -26.19
C VAL A 99 21.33 23.47 -27.09
N ALA A 100 21.96 23.50 -28.25
CA ALA A 100 21.79 22.55 -29.35
C ALA A 100 22.76 21.37 -29.19
N TYR A 101 22.28 20.16 -29.49
CA TYR A 101 23.10 19.03 -29.88
C TYR A 101 22.60 18.53 -31.24
N THR A 102 23.52 18.36 -32.19
CA THR A 102 23.26 18.02 -33.59
C THR A 102 24.02 16.76 -33.95
N ALA A 103 23.39 15.82 -34.69
CA ALA A 103 23.92 15.08 -35.86
C ALA A 103 22.92 13.94 -36.25
N PRO A 104 23.03 13.30 -37.44
CA PRO A 104 22.38 13.73 -38.67
C PRO A 104 21.39 12.69 -39.26
N SER A 105 20.56 13.16 -40.18
CA SER A 105 19.58 12.37 -40.96
C SER A 105 20.21 11.52 -42.05
N THR A 106 19.62 10.36 -42.34
CA THR A 106 19.54 9.83 -43.71
C THR A 106 18.23 9.05 -43.89
N THR A 107 17.43 9.47 -44.87
CA THR A 107 16.25 8.79 -45.40
C THR A 107 16.56 8.37 -46.84
N PRO A 108 15.94 7.29 -47.34
CA PRO A 108 15.29 7.40 -48.64
C PRO A 108 13.84 6.88 -48.65
N ARG A 109 13.16 7.32 -49.71
CA ARG A 109 11.73 7.43 -49.98
C ARG A 109 11.17 6.21 -50.76
N PRO A 110 9.92 6.19 -51.28
CA PRO A 110 8.87 5.24 -50.90
C PRO A 110 8.51 4.26 -52.03
N ALA A 111 7.65 3.27 -51.75
CA ALA A 111 6.89 2.57 -52.79
C ALA A 111 5.44 2.34 -52.34
N THR A 112 4.53 2.98 -53.05
CA THR A 112 3.09 2.74 -53.08
C THR A 112 2.80 1.53 -53.96
N VAL A 113 1.97 0.58 -53.50
CA VAL A 113 1.16 -0.24 -54.40
C VAL A 113 -0.25 -0.36 -53.81
N ARG A 114 -1.23 -0.05 -54.66
CA ARG A 114 -2.68 -0.16 -54.47
C ARG A 114 -3.16 -1.16 -55.52
N GLN A 115 -4.02 -2.13 -55.16
CA GLN A 115 -4.96 -2.87 -56.03
C GLN A 115 -5.79 -3.83 -55.12
N THR A 116 -7.13 -3.73 -54.89
CA THR A 116 -8.32 -4.15 -55.72
C THR A 116 -8.11 -5.51 -56.43
N THR A 117 -8.92 -6.58 -56.35
CA THR A 117 -10.40 -6.78 -56.37
C THR A 117 -10.81 -8.26 -56.06
N SER A 118 -12.05 -8.44 -55.55
CA SER A 118 -13.05 -9.56 -55.60
C SER A 118 -12.96 -10.58 -56.78
N PRO A 119 -13.61 -11.80 -56.82
CA PRO A 119 -14.84 -12.22 -56.10
C PRO A 119 -14.99 -13.71 -55.63
N ALA A 120 -16.04 -13.97 -54.84
CA ALA A 120 -16.65 -15.30 -54.55
C ALA A 120 -17.45 -15.83 -55.77
N PRO A 121 -17.88 -17.12 -55.85
CA PRO A 121 -19.12 -17.53 -55.14
C PRO A 121 -19.32 -19.04 -54.78
N ALA A 122 -20.34 -19.27 -53.94
CA ALA A 122 -21.37 -20.35 -53.94
C ALA A 122 -20.95 -21.82 -53.64
N SER A 123 -21.38 -22.45 -52.53
CA SER A 123 -22.73 -23.03 -52.19
C SER A 123 -22.51 -24.55 -51.97
N ALA A 124 -23.05 -25.33 -51.02
CA ALA A 124 -24.32 -25.36 -50.26
C ALA A 124 -24.19 -26.39 -49.06
N PRO A 125 -25.26 -26.96 -48.43
CA PRO A 125 -25.85 -26.51 -47.15
C PRO A 125 -25.96 -27.63 -46.06
N VAL A 126 -26.79 -27.37 -45.02
CA VAL A 126 -27.35 -28.29 -43.98
C VAL A 126 -26.41 -28.52 -42.77
N ALA A 127 -26.76 -28.35 -41.49
CA ALA A 127 -28.02 -28.49 -40.78
C ALA A 127 -28.11 -27.54 -39.57
N ALA A 128 -29.34 -27.19 -39.22
CA ALA A 128 -29.69 -26.44 -38.02
C ALA A 128 -29.27 -27.17 -36.73
N ALA A 129 -28.57 -26.45 -35.84
CA ALA A 129 -28.57 -26.72 -34.42
C ALA A 129 -28.75 -25.38 -33.69
N VAL A 130 -29.91 -25.25 -33.06
CA VAL A 130 -30.27 -24.16 -32.16
C VAL A 130 -29.26 -24.12 -31.01
N ALA A 131 -28.42 -23.09 -30.97
CA ALA A 131 -27.65 -22.73 -29.78
C ALA A 131 -28.21 -21.40 -29.24
N PRO A 132 -28.37 -21.25 -27.91
CA PRO A 132 -28.95 -20.05 -27.29
C PRO A 132 -28.11 -18.80 -27.59
N PRO A 133 -28.66 -17.58 -27.46
CA PRO A 133 -27.89 -16.37 -27.73
C PRO A 133 -26.67 -16.33 -26.81
N THR A 134 -25.48 -16.42 -27.40
CA THR A 134 -24.22 -16.12 -26.73
C THR A 134 -24.26 -14.63 -26.40
N SER A 135 -24.68 -14.30 -25.18
CA SER A 135 -24.47 -12.97 -24.63
C SER A 135 -22.98 -12.65 -24.75
N PRO A 136 -22.57 -11.52 -25.36
CA PRO A 136 -21.18 -11.14 -25.38
C PRO A 136 -20.69 -11.05 -23.94
N ALA A 137 -19.81 -11.97 -23.54
CA ALA A 137 -19.12 -11.89 -22.27
C ALA A 137 -18.40 -10.54 -22.26
N ALA A 138 -18.90 -9.62 -21.45
CA ALA A 138 -18.19 -8.39 -21.13
C ALA A 138 -16.75 -8.77 -20.73
N PRO A 139 -15.72 -8.03 -21.16
CA PRO A 139 -14.36 -8.31 -20.74
C PRO A 139 -14.34 -8.37 -19.22
N ALA A 140 -14.01 -9.53 -18.65
CA ALA A 140 -13.73 -9.62 -17.22
C ALA A 140 -12.54 -8.70 -16.98
N VAL A 141 -12.77 -7.59 -16.28
CA VAL A 141 -11.67 -6.78 -15.80
C VAL A 141 -10.86 -7.73 -14.89
N PRO A 142 -9.54 -7.83 -15.06
CA PRO A 142 -8.77 -8.68 -14.17
C PRO A 142 -8.90 -8.08 -12.78
N SER A 143 -9.44 -8.85 -11.84
CA SER A 143 -9.52 -8.44 -10.46
C SER A 143 -8.11 -8.08 -9.96
N GLY A 144 -8.00 -7.02 -9.18
CA GLY A 144 -6.76 -6.59 -8.54
C GLY A 144 -6.27 -7.56 -7.46
N LEU A 145 -7.03 -8.62 -7.18
CA LEU A 145 -6.75 -9.58 -6.13
C LEU A 145 -5.40 -10.29 -6.33
N GLY A 146 -4.74 -10.58 -5.21
CA GLY A 146 -3.43 -11.25 -5.15
C GLY A 146 -2.24 -10.37 -5.56
N ARG A 147 -2.47 -9.11 -5.92
CA ARG A 147 -1.40 -8.16 -6.29
C ARG A 147 -1.03 -7.25 -5.12
N PRO A 148 0.24 -6.86 -5.00
CA PRO A 148 0.66 -5.85 -4.04
C PRO A 148 0.29 -4.44 -4.51
N TYR A 149 -0.41 -3.70 -3.67
CA TYR A 149 -0.68 -2.27 -3.81
C TYR A 149 0.04 -1.52 -2.70
N ARG A 150 0.63 -0.35 -3.00
CA ARG A 150 1.49 0.35 -2.03
C ARG A 150 1.04 1.78 -1.86
N ASP A 151 0.80 2.15 -0.61
CA ASP A 151 0.55 3.53 -0.20
C ASP A 151 1.47 3.86 0.98
N GLY A 152 2.19 4.99 0.89
CA GLY A 152 3.08 5.47 1.94
C GLY A 152 4.10 4.43 2.46
N LYS A 153 3.81 3.83 3.61
CA LYS A 153 4.65 2.89 4.38
C LYS A 153 4.07 1.47 4.42
N PHE A 154 2.92 1.24 3.81
CA PHE A 154 2.31 -0.08 3.77
C PHE A 154 2.20 -0.62 2.34
N GLU A 155 2.35 -1.94 2.24
CA GLU A 155 1.93 -2.74 1.10
C GLU A 155 0.69 -3.55 1.51
N PHE A 156 -0.32 -3.53 0.66
CA PHE A 156 -1.59 -4.21 0.83
C PHE A 156 -1.72 -5.30 -0.23
N VAL A 157 -2.10 -6.51 0.19
CA VAL A 157 -2.46 -7.61 -0.72
C VAL A 157 -3.86 -8.08 -0.35
N VAL A 158 -4.81 -7.91 -1.27
CA VAL A 158 -6.17 -8.43 -1.09
C VAL A 158 -6.23 -9.81 -1.72
N HIS A 159 -6.34 -10.85 -0.91
CA HIS A 159 -6.28 -12.24 -1.36
C HIS A 159 -7.60 -12.69 -1.96
N THR A 160 -8.71 -12.38 -1.30
CA THR A 160 -10.05 -12.82 -1.68
C THR A 160 -11.10 -11.75 -1.45
N TRP A 161 -12.20 -11.85 -2.19
CA TRP A 161 -13.40 -11.04 -2.03
C TRP A 161 -14.64 -11.91 -2.28
N ASP A 162 -15.52 -12.03 -1.29
CA ASP A 162 -16.73 -12.88 -1.38
C ASP A 162 -18.02 -12.10 -1.68
N GLY A 163 -17.93 -10.79 -1.83
CA GLY A 163 -19.06 -9.89 -2.05
C GLY A 163 -19.42 -9.02 -0.85
N ALA A 164 -18.92 -9.34 0.34
CA ALA A 164 -19.05 -8.52 1.55
C ALA A 164 -17.75 -8.41 2.34
N THR A 165 -16.91 -9.45 2.31
CA THR A 165 -15.68 -9.55 3.10
C THR A 165 -14.46 -9.66 2.19
N ALA A 166 -13.45 -8.84 2.47
CA ALA A 166 -12.13 -8.92 1.85
C ALA A 166 -11.13 -9.56 2.82
N SER A 167 -10.42 -10.60 2.39
CA SER A 167 -9.25 -11.10 3.13
C SER A 167 -8.02 -10.32 2.68
N ILE A 168 -7.35 -9.66 3.62
CA ILE A 168 -6.25 -8.74 3.34
C ILE A 168 -5.01 -9.09 4.17
N GLU A 169 -3.84 -8.88 3.59
CA GLU A 169 -2.55 -8.81 4.27
C GLU A 169 -1.98 -7.40 4.12
N ILE A 170 -1.48 -6.83 5.22
CA ILE A 170 -0.87 -5.51 5.29
C ILE A 170 0.55 -5.67 5.81
N ARG A 171 1.53 -5.21 5.03
CA ARG A 171 2.95 -5.29 5.36
C ARG A 171 3.56 -3.91 5.54
N ASN A 172 4.27 -3.69 6.64
CA ASN A 172 5.10 -2.50 6.82
C ASN A 172 6.35 -2.60 5.94
N ILE A 173 6.45 -1.74 4.92
CA ILE A 173 7.58 -1.62 3.99
C ILE A 173 8.50 -0.43 4.32
N GLY A 174 8.23 0.27 5.43
CA GLY A 174 9.05 1.36 5.94
C GLY A 174 10.26 0.89 6.76
N ASP A 175 10.97 1.87 7.33
CA ASP A 175 12.19 1.69 8.14
C ASP A 175 11.94 1.83 9.65
N ARG A 176 10.69 2.08 10.06
CA ARG A 176 10.28 2.24 11.47
C ARG A 176 8.97 1.52 11.76
N PRO A 177 8.64 1.26 13.04
CA PRO A 177 7.33 0.76 13.41
C PRO A 177 6.21 1.68 12.91
N GLN A 178 5.13 1.08 12.40
CA GLN A 178 3.94 1.79 11.91
C GLN A 178 2.68 1.15 12.48
N THR A 179 1.68 1.98 12.78
CA THR A 179 0.37 1.52 13.24
C THR A 179 -0.61 1.49 12.07
N VAL A 180 -1.31 0.38 11.90
CA VAL A 180 -2.32 0.23 10.85
C VAL A 180 -3.57 1.04 11.21
N SER A 181 -4.04 1.86 10.26
CA SER A 181 -5.26 2.67 10.40
C SER A 181 -6.44 2.01 9.68
N VAL A 182 -7.10 1.06 10.34
CA VAL A 182 -8.22 0.29 9.73
C VAL A 182 -9.40 1.17 9.30
N SER A 183 -9.61 2.31 9.96
CA SER A 183 -10.63 3.31 9.60
C SER A 183 -10.39 4.01 8.27
N SER A 184 -9.23 3.79 7.65
CA SER A 184 -8.85 4.36 6.35
C SER A 184 -8.86 3.30 5.24
N LEU A 185 -9.56 2.18 5.42
CA LEU A 185 -9.63 1.08 4.45
C LEU A 185 -11.05 0.96 3.91
N TYR A 186 -11.36 1.67 2.83
CA TYR A 186 -12.73 1.87 2.38
C TYR A 186 -13.11 0.95 1.23
N LEU A 187 -14.42 0.78 1.05
CA LEU A 187 -14.99 0.20 -0.16
C LEU A 187 -15.80 1.26 -0.91
N ILE A 188 -15.61 1.32 -2.22
CA ILE A 188 -16.37 2.20 -3.10
C ILE A 188 -17.30 1.36 -3.99
N ASP A 189 -18.59 1.68 -4.02
CA ASP A 189 -19.55 1.01 -4.90
C ASP A 189 -19.61 1.64 -6.31
N ARG A 190 -20.41 1.06 -7.21
CA ARG A 190 -20.58 1.59 -8.57
C ARG A 190 -21.25 2.96 -8.67
N ASN A 191 -21.77 3.47 -7.57
CA ASN A 191 -22.42 4.77 -7.46
C ASN A 191 -21.55 5.77 -6.69
N ASP A 192 -20.24 5.48 -6.55
CA ASP A 192 -19.26 6.29 -5.82
C ASP A 192 -19.62 6.54 -4.35
N ARG A 193 -20.41 5.64 -3.75
CA ARG A 193 -20.68 5.66 -2.30
C ARG A 193 -19.54 4.98 -1.57
N LYS A 194 -19.07 5.64 -0.51
CA LYS A 194 -17.98 5.18 0.35
C LYS A 194 -18.52 4.44 1.57
N PHE A 195 -18.00 3.24 1.79
CA PHE A 195 -18.36 2.35 2.90
C PHE A 195 -17.13 2.11 3.77
N GLU A 196 -17.32 2.18 5.08
CA GLU A 196 -16.33 1.79 6.08
C GLU A 196 -16.50 0.32 6.45
N PRO A 197 -15.43 -0.37 6.83
CA PRO A 197 -15.53 -1.74 7.30
C PRO A 197 -16.17 -1.78 8.70
N GLU A 198 -16.86 -2.87 8.99
CA GLU A 198 -17.29 -3.19 10.34
C GLU A 198 -16.06 -3.51 11.21
N PHE A 199 -16.03 -2.92 12.40
CA PHE A 199 -14.91 -3.07 13.32
C PHE A 199 -15.11 -4.29 14.23
N ASP A 200 -14.30 -5.31 13.99
CA ASP A 200 -14.07 -6.35 14.98
C ASP A 200 -12.91 -5.91 15.90
N TRP A 201 -13.26 -5.41 17.10
CA TRP A 201 -12.30 -4.98 18.12
C TRP A 201 -11.39 -6.10 18.64
N THR A 202 -11.69 -7.36 18.31
CA THR A 202 -10.88 -8.52 18.66
C THR A 202 -9.91 -8.92 17.56
N SER A 203 -10.00 -8.30 16.38
CA SER A 203 -9.11 -8.57 15.25
C SER A 203 -7.69 -8.05 15.49
N ASP A 204 -6.70 -8.86 15.11
CA ASP A 204 -5.28 -8.47 15.14
C ASP A 204 -4.96 -7.26 14.24
N LEU A 205 -5.81 -6.95 13.26
CA LEU A 205 -5.69 -5.75 12.41
C LEU A 205 -5.91 -4.46 13.21
N VAL A 206 -6.80 -4.49 14.21
CA VAL A 206 -7.17 -3.31 14.98
C VAL A 206 -6.00 -2.90 15.87
N LEU A 207 -5.44 -1.72 15.60
CA LEU A 207 -4.26 -1.17 16.30
C LEU A 207 -2.96 -1.97 16.10
N ALA A 208 -2.89 -2.79 15.04
CA ALA A 208 -1.67 -3.52 14.71
C ALA A 208 -0.48 -2.57 14.60
N SER A 209 0.54 -2.78 15.42
CA SER A 209 1.80 -2.04 15.36
C SER A 209 2.86 -2.94 14.75
N LEU A 210 3.18 -2.68 13.48
CA LEU A 210 4.05 -3.52 12.66
C LEU A 210 5.47 -2.95 12.68
N ASN A 211 6.46 -3.76 13.04
CA ASN A 211 7.87 -3.42 12.79
C ASN A 211 8.19 -3.46 11.29
N PRO A 212 9.30 -2.85 10.84
CA PRO A 212 9.77 -2.95 9.46
C PRO A 212 9.80 -4.40 8.96
N GLY A 213 9.12 -4.65 7.84
CA GLY A 213 9.04 -5.96 7.22
C GLY A 213 7.99 -6.91 7.81
N GLN A 214 7.33 -6.57 8.92
CA GLN A 214 6.23 -7.38 9.46
C GLN A 214 4.94 -7.20 8.68
N SER A 215 4.16 -8.27 8.62
CA SER A 215 2.80 -8.27 8.08
C SER A 215 1.78 -8.62 9.16
N VAL A 216 0.54 -8.18 8.97
CA VAL A 216 -0.66 -8.66 9.67
C VAL A 216 -1.71 -9.00 8.62
N SER A 217 -2.52 -10.02 8.89
CA SER A 217 -3.62 -10.41 8.03
C SER A 217 -4.94 -10.38 8.79
N GLY A 218 -6.02 -10.22 8.05
CA GLY A 218 -7.36 -10.45 8.59
C GLY A 218 -8.43 -10.06 7.58
N ASN A 219 -9.62 -9.78 8.08
CA ASN A 219 -10.80 -9.60 7.25
C ASN A 219 -11.39 -8.20 7.41
N LEU A 220 -11.78 -7.60 6.29
CA LEU A 220 -12.53 -6.36 6.23
C LEU A 220 -13.95 -6.68 5.75
N THR A 221 -14.93 -6.57 6.63
CA THR A 221 -16.34 -6.86 6.32
C THR A 221 -17.09 -5.56 6.08
N TYR A 222 -17.87 -5.47 5.01
CA TYR A 222 -18.61 -4.27 4.63
C TYR A 222 -20.12 -4.53 4.57
N VAL A 223 -20.92 -3.64 5.16
CA VAL A 223 -22.39 -3.71 5.10
C VAL A 223 -22.89 -2.90 3.89
N LEU A 224 -23.18 -3.58 2.79
CA LEU A 224 -23.50 -2.95 1.51
C LEU A 224 -24.99 -2.62 1.31
N SER A 225 -25.91 -3.23 2.07
CA SER A 225 -27.36 -2.99 1.97
C SER A 225 -27.91 -3.02 0.53
N GLY A 226 -27.42 -3.96 -0.30
CA GLY A 226 -27.81 -4.10 -1.72
C GLY A 226 -26.94 -3.30 -2.71
N ALA A 227 -25.94 -2.55 -2.23
CA ALA A 227 -24.93 -1.94 -3.09
C ALA A 227 -24.06 -3.00 -3.78
N THR A 228 -23.52 -2.65 -4.96
CA THR A 228 -22.56 -3.49 -5.68
C THR A 228 -21.17 -2.89 -5.60
N ALA A 229 -20.26 -3.57 -4.91
CA ALA A 229 -18.87 -3.16 -4.78
C ALA A 229 -18.17 -2.98 -6.14
N SER A 230 -17.28 -1.99 -6.22
CA SER A 230 -16.44 -1.73 -7.40
C SER A 230 -14.95 -1.94 -7.10
N HIS A 231 -14.40 -1.24 -6.11
CA HIS A 231 -13.01 -1.32 -5.68
C HIS A 231 -12.87 -1.03 -4.19
N LEU A 232 -11.72 -1.38 -3.62
CA LEU A 232 -11.29 -0.90 -2.30
C LEU A 232 -10.38 0.31 -2.47
N GLU A 233 -10.53 1.33 -1.63
CA GLU A 233 -9.67 2.50 -1.53
C GLU A 233 -8.90 2.38 -0.21
N LEU A 234 -7.65 1.92 -0.29
CA LEU A 234 -6.82 1.56 0.87
C LEU A 234 -5.80 2.65 1.14
N HIS A 235 -5.70 3.09 2.39
CA HIS A 235 -4.77 4.12 2.81
C HIS A 235 -3.83 3.61 3.91
N ASP A 236 -2.58 4.07 3.88
CA ASP A 236 -1.64 3.96 4.99
C ASP A 236 -2.05 4.85 6.17
N SER A 237 -2.50 6.08 5.87
CA SER A 237 -2.92 7.04 6.88
C SER A 237 -4.03 7.95 6.37
N MET A 238 -4.67 8.69 7.28
CA MET A 238 -5.73 9.66 6.94
C MET A 238 -5.25 10.83 6.04
N PHE A 239 -3.94 10.97 5.84
CA PHE A 239 -3.34 12.03 5.04
C PHE A 239 -2.80 11.54 3.69
N SER A 240 -2.87 10.23 3.41
CA SER A 240 -2.35 9.68 2.16
C SER A 240 -3.38 9.76 1.03
N GLY A 241 -2.88 9.69 -0.22
CA GLY A 241 -3.72 9.69 -1.41
C GLY A 241 -4.48 8.38 -1.62
N GLY A 242 -4.10 7.29 -0.94
CA GLY A 242 -4.71 5.99 -1.06
C GLY A 242 -4.32 5.24 -2.34
N VAL A 243 -4.75 3.98 -2.42
CA VAL A 243 -4.62 3.13 -3.60
C VAL A 243 -5.90 2.36 -3.87
N ASP A 244 -6.25 2.23 -5.16
CA ASP A 244 -7.44 1.53 -5.59
C ASP A 244 -7.15 0.07 -5.95
N VAL A 245 -7.86 -0.85 -5.30
CA VAL A 245 -7.81 -2.29 -5.58
C VAL A 245 -9.11 -2.71 -6.24
N PRO A 246 -9.12 -2.96 -7.57
CA PRO A 246 -10.32 -3.40 -8.28
C PRO A 246 -10.76 -4.78 -7.80
N LEU A 247 -12.05 -4.95 -7.48
CA LEU A 247 -12.60 -6.21 -6.99
C LEU A 247 -13.19 -7.09 -8.10
N ARG A 248 -13.25 -6.58 -9.34
CA ARG A 248 -13.88 -7.19 -10.51
C ARG A 248 -13.17 -6.84 -11.80
#